data_AF-A0A0A7CM25-F1
#
_entry.id   AF-A0A0A7CM25-F1
#
_cell.length_a   1.000
_cell.length_b   1.000
_cell.length_c   1.000
_cell.angle_alpha   90.00
_cell.angle_beta   90.00
_cell.angle_gamma   90.00
#
_symmetry.space_group_name_H-M   'P 1'
#
loop_
_entity.id
_entity.type
_entity.pdbx_description
1 polymer ?
#
loop_
_entity_poly.entity_id
_entity_poly.type
_entity_poly.pdbx_seq_one_letter_code
_entity_poly.pdbx_strand_id
1 'polypeptide(L)'
;MQIKSIIATLTLAALAQADNNNCEKSCTKELSPLCASNNETYNNLCLFQIAQCQQPTLTISANQSCSTNVKFCTRLCPTVYQPVCGSDNTTYPTECDLKNKACNNPSLTVTKQGACDNCPKACLEILAPVCGSDGKTYDNTCFLLKTACANPSLNLTFVSTGSCTNGNNTTTTAPPSGTTLPPSGTTLPPTTSGNPSTTTTPPTTKPASSATTAMLSLMSAAAIAITYML
;
A
#
# COMPACT_ATOMS: atom_id res chain seq x y z
N MET A 1 -27.05 -69.46 -42.78
CA MET A 1 -27.03 -70.20 -41.50
C MET A 1 -25.71 -69.92 -40.80
N GLN A 2 -25.78 -69.62 -39.49
CA GLN A 2 -24.68 -69.27 -38.58
C GLN A 2 -23.55 -70.32 -38.63
N ILE A 3 -22.28 -69.99 -38.40
CA ILE A 3 -21.69 -69.86 -37.06
C ILE A 3 -20.43 -68.97 -37.14
N LYS A 4 -20.36 -67.98 -36.25
CA LYS A 4 -19.36 -66.92 -36.19
C LYS A 4 -17.96 -67.44 -35.89
N SER A 5 -17.01 -66.92 -36.67
CA SER A 5 -15.58 -67.20 -36.65
C SER A 5 -14.88 -66.74 -35.37
N ILE A 6 -13.89 -67.55 -35.03
CA ILE A 6 -12.75 -67.31 -34.14
C ILE A 6 -11.96 -66.09 -34.65
N ILE A 7 -11.42 -65.26 -33.74
CA ILE A 7 -10.01 -64.80 -33.67
C ILE A 7 -9.95 -63.55 -32.77
N ALA A 8 -9.10 -63.66 -31.75
CA ALA A 8 -8.67 -62.57 -30.90
C ALA A 8 -7.93 -61.49 -31.72
N THR A 9 -8.31 -60.23 -31.54
CA THR A 9 -7.41 -59.12 -31.80
C THR A 9 -7.52 -58.13 -30.65
N LEU A 10 -6.46 -58.10 -29.84
CA LEU A 10 -6.09 -56.95 -29.03
C LEU A 10 -6.14 -55.71 -29.91
N THR A 11 -6.98 -54.75 -29.56
CA THR A 11 -6.65 -53.34 -29.78
C THR A 11 -6.84 -52.61 -28.46
N LEU A 12 -5.69 -52.27 -27.85
CA LEU A 12 -5.58 -51.17 -26.93
C LEU A 12 -6.18 -49.93 -27.61
N ALA A 13 -7.40 -49.61 -27.25
CA ALA A 13 -7.87 -48.24 -27.27
C ALA A 13 -8.24 -47.91 -25.84
N ALA A 14 -7.21 -47.60 -25.05
CA ALA A 14 -7.39 -46.65 -23.98
C ALA A 14 -7.87 -45.35 -24.64
N LEU A 15 -9.20 -45.20 -24.78
CA LEU A 15 -9.78 -43.89 -24.95
C LEU A 15 -9.56 -43.20 -23.61
N ALA A 16 -8.39 -42.55 -23.54
CA ALA A 16 -8.12 -41.51 -22.59
C ALA A 16 -9.38 -40.64 -22.54
N GLN A 17 -10.05 -40.65 -21.39
CA GLN A 17 -10.87 -39.51 -21.01
C GLN A 17 -9.86 -38.37 -20.87
N ALA A 18 -9.61 -37.68 -21.97
CA ALA A 18 -9.02 -36.35 -21.90
C ALA A 18 -9.98 -35.55 -21.01
N ASP A 19 -9.47 -35.12 -19.87
CA ASP A 19 -10.18 -34.28 -18.92
C ASP A 19 -10.76 -33.07 -19.67
N ASN A 20 -12.07 -33.10 -19.90
CA ASN A 20 -12.80 -32.06 -20.61
C ASN A 20 -13.07 -30.84 -19.70
N ASN A 21 -12.23 -30.62 -18.68
CA ASN A 21 -12.22 -29.45 -17.82
C ASN A 21 -10.83 -28.81 -17.75
N ASN A 22 -9.99 -28.96 -18.78
CA ASN A 22 -8.69 -28.30 -18.76
C ASN A 22 -8.80 -26.84 -19.21
N CYS A 23 -8.82 -25.93 -18.23
CA CYS A 23 -8.79 -24.48 -18.43
C CYS A 23 -7.36 -23.91 -18.56
N GLU A 24 -6.34 -24.77 -18.68
CA GLU A 24 -4.95 -24.36 -18.80
C GLU A 24 -4.71 -23.60 -20.11
N LYS A 25 -4.47 -22.30 -19.99
CA LYS A 25 -4.04 -21.44 -21.09
C LYS A 25 -2.87 -20.59 -20.63
N SER A 26 -1.95 -20.31 -21.55
CA SER A 26 -0.88 -19.33 -21.35
C SER A 26 -1.35 -17.97 -21.82
N CYS A 27 -1.12 -16.94 -20.99
CA CYS A 27 -1.48 -15.55 -21.30
C CYS A 27 -0.23 -14.68 -21.46
N THR A 28 -0.32 -13.67 -22.32
CA THR A 28 0.65 -12.57 -22.36
C THR A 28 0.51 -11.70 -21.11
N LYS A 29 1.57 -10.96 -20.76
CA LYS A 29 1.58 -10.02 -19.63
C LYS A 29 1.09 -8.61 -20.02
N GLU A 30 0.27 -8.49 -21.05
CA GLU A 30 -0.34 -7.18 -21.36
C GLU A 30 -1.27 -6.77 -20.22
N LEU A 31 -1.31 -5.46 -19.96
CA LEU A 31 -2.13 -4.87 -18.91
C LEU A 31 -3.30 -4.12 -19.55
N SER A 32 -4.39 -4.85 -19.76
CA SER A 32 -5.67 -4.41 -20.33
C SER A 32 -6.79 -4.76 -19.33
N PRO A 33 -6.82 -4.13 -18.14
CA PRO A 33 -7.59 -4.63 -17.01
C PRO A 33 -9.10 -4.54 -17.23
N LEU A 34 -9.84 -5.52 -16.72
CA LEU A 34 -11.30 -5.55 -16.75
C LEU A 34 -11.88 -6.01 -15.41
N CYS A 35 -13.14 -5.68 -15.16
CA CYS A 35 -13.88 -6.03 -13.96
C CYS A 35 -14.88 -7.13 -14.27
N ALA A 36 -14.87 -8.19 -13.47
CA ALA A 36 -15.83 -9.27 -13.59
C ALA A 36 -17.06 -9.09 -12.68
N SER A 37 -18.09 -9.92 -12.86
CA SER A 37 -19.32 -9.91 -12.06
C SER A 37 -19.13 -10.29 -10.60
N ASN A 38 -18.02 -10.95 -10.27
CA ASN A 38 -17.60 -11.24 -8.90
C ASN A 38 -16.80 -10.10 -8.24
N ASN A 39 -16.71 -8.93 -8.88
CA ASN A 39 -15.95 -7.78 -8.42
C ASN A 39 -14.42 -8.02 -8.33
N GLU A 40 -13.89 -9.01 -9.05
CA GLU A 40 -12.46 -9.19 -9.24
C GLU A 40 -11.95 -8.50 -10.51
N THR A 41 -10.75 -7.93 -10.42
CA THR A 41 -10.05 -7.35 -11.56
C THR A 41 -9.15 -8.39 -12.20
N TYR A 42 -9.30 -8.59 -13.50
CA TYR A 42 -8.42 -9.43 -14.31
C TYR A 42 -7.48 -8.53 -15.12
N ASN A 43 -6.17 -8.80 -15.11
CA ASN A 43 -5.18 -7.94 -15.76
C ASN A 43 -5.34 -7.88 -17.29
N ASN A 44 -6.00 -8.87 -17.88
CA ASN A 44 -6.38 -8.91 -19.28
C ASN A 44 -7.52 -9.92 -19.52
N LEU A 45 -8.07 -9.88 -20.74
CA LEU A 45 -9.14 -10.77 -21.16
C LEU A 45 -8.76 -12.25 -21.13
N CYS A 46 -7.49 -12.59 -21.39
CA CYS A 46 -7.03 -13.98 -21.37
C CYS A 46 -7.16 -14.60 -19.98
N LEU A 47 -6.72 -13.87 -18.94
CA LEU A 47 -6.87 -14.32 -17.54
C LEU A 47 -8.34 -14.42 -17.12
N PHE A 48 -9.19 -13.50 -17.57
CA PHE A 48 -10.64 -13.59 -17.36
C PHE A 48 -11.22 -14.86 -17.99
N GLN A 49 -10.84 -15.19 -19.23
CA GLN A 49 -11.35 -16.38 -19.93
C GLN A 49 -10.90 -17.69 -19.27
N ILE A 50 -9.71 -17.72 -18.66
CA ILE A 50 -9.27 -18.86 -17.84
C ILE A 50 -10.19 -19.02 -16.63
N ALA A 51 -10.51 -17.94 -15.92
CA ALA A 51 -11.42 -17.98 -14.78
C ALA A 51 -12.87 -18.30 -15.19
N GLN A 52 -13.35 -17.76 -16.31
CA GLN A 52 -14.67 -18.06 -16.86
C GLN A 52 -14.81 -19.53 -17.27
N CYS A 53 -13.72 -20.16 -17.73
CA CYS A 53 -13.71 -21.60 -18.00
C CYS A 53 -13.97 -22.43 -16.73
N GLN A 54 -13.46 -21.97 -15.58
CA GLN A 54 -13.72 -22.59 -14.27
C GLN A 54 -15.07 -22.17 -13.67
N GLN A 55 -15.55 -20.96 -14.00
CA GLN A 55 -16.79 -20.36 -13.52
C GLN A 55 -17.62 -19.81 -14.70
N PRO A 56 -18.42 -20.65 -15.38
CA PRO A 56 -19.14 -20.25 -16.61
C PRO A 56 -20.13 -19.09 -16.42
N THR A 57 -20.53 -18.79 -15.19
CA THR A 57 -21.44 -17.68 -14.84
C THR A 57 -20.74 -16.33 -14.73
N LEU A 58 -19.41 -16.29 -14.81
CA LEU A 58 -18.64 -15.07 -14.72
C LEU A 58 -18.87 -14.20 -15.97
N THR A 59 -19.25 -12.94 -15.79
CA THR A 59 -19.46 -11.98 -16.88
C THR A 59 -18.57 -10.75 -16.67
N ILE A 60 -18.35 -9.96 -17.72
CA ILE A 60 -17.61 -8.70 -17.62
C ILE A 60 -18.59 -7.61 -17.18
N SER A 61 -18.31 -6.99 -16.04
CA SER A 61 -19.06 -5.84 -15.50
C SER A 61 -18.57 -4.52 -16.10
N ALA A 62 -17.28 -4.40 -16.40
CA ALA A 62 -16.69 -3.20 -17.02
C ALA A 62 -15.34 -3.50 -17.70
N ASN A 63 -15.01 -2.76 -18.77
CA ASN A 63 -13.72 -2.87 -19.48
C ASN A 63 -12.61 -2.01 -18.82
N GLN A 64 -12.53 -2.08 -17.50
CA GLN A 64 -11.57 -1.40 -16.65
C GLN A 64 -11.47 -2.16 -15.33
N SER A 65 -10.45 -1.92 -14.52
CA SER A 65 -10.38 -2.50 -13.17
C SER A 65 -11.68 -2.26 -12.40
N CYS A 66 -12.05 -3.22 -11.55
CA CYS A 66 -13.19 -3.03 -10.67
C CYS A 66 -13.01 -1.75 -9.89
N SER A 67 -14.13 -1.04 -9.67
CA SER A 67 -14.16 0.16 -8.86
C SER A 67 -13.95 -0.24 -7.40
N THR A 68 -12.73 -0.63 -7.06
CA THR A 68 -12.23 -0.48 -5.71
C THR A 68 -12.38 1.00 -5.42
N ASN A 69 -13.10 1.37 -4.37
CA ASN A 69 -13.27 2.75 -3.94
C ASN A 69 -11.91 3.27 -3.41
N VAL A 70 -10.89 3.31 -4.28
CA VAL A 70 -9.56 3.79 -3.95
C VAL A 70 -9.70 5.29 -3.91
N LYS A 71 -9.78 5.79 -2.67
CA LYS A 71 -9.81 7.21 -2.40
C LYS A 71 -8.43 7.78 -2.76
N PHE A 72 -8.32 8.42 -3.92
CA PHE A 72 -7.11 9.11 -4.34
C PHE A 72 -7.00 10.44 -3.60
N CYS A 73 -6.17 10.46 -2.55
CA CYS A 73 -5.99 11.62 -1.67
C CYS A 73 -4.81 12.52 -2.02
N THR A 74 -3.89 12.03 -2.85
CA THR A 74 -2.70 12.79 -3.22
C THR A 74 -2.99 13.64 -4.44
N ARG A 75 -2.89 14.96 -4.27
CA ARG A 75 -2.93 15.95 -5.36
C ARG A 75 -1.61 16.73 -5.40
N LEU A 76 -1.27 17.28 -6.56
CA LEU A 76 -0.14 18.19 -6.70
C LEU A 76 -0.45 19.49 -5.94
N CYS A 77 0.43 19.87 -5.03
CA CYS A 77 0.33 21.12 -4.27
C CYS A 77 1.36 22.14 -4.75
N PRO A 78 1.06 23.45 -4.70
CA PRO A 78 2.05 24.49 -4.94
C PRO A 78 3.23 24.36 -3.96
N THR A 79 4.43 24.67 -4.44
CA THR A 79 5.64 24.67 -3.60
C THR A 79 5.83 25.97 -2.81
N VAL A 80 4.88 26.90 -2.92
CA VAL A 80 4.90 28.18 -2.21
C VAL A 80 4.54 27.94 -0.74
N TYR A 81 5.48 28.18 0.16
CA TYR A 81 5.30 27.95 1.59
C TYR A 81 4.35 28.99 2.20
N GLN A 82 3.14 28.56 2.57
CA GLN A 82 2.09 29.37 3.21
C GLN A 82 1.43 28.50 4.30
N PRO A 83 2.06 28.40 5.48
CA PRO A 83 1.72 27.35 6.43
C PRO A 83 0.35 27.56 7.07
N VAL A 84 -0.28 26.45 7.45
CA VAL A 84 -1.52 26.42 8.24
C VAL A 84 -1.38 25.48 9.42
N CYS A 85 -2.08 25.77 10.51
CA CYS A 85 -2.19 24.87 11.65
C CYS A 85 -3.40 23.95 11.49
N GLY A 86 -3.20 22.65 11.63
CA GLY A 86 -4.26 21.65 11.65
C GLY A 86 -4.92 21.49 13.02
N SER A 87 -6.13 20.93 13.05
CA SER A 87 -6.84 20.52 14.28
C SER A 87 -6.16 19.37 15.03
N ASP A 88 -5.22 18.70 14.38
CA ASP A 88 -4.28 17.73 14.96
C ASP A 88 -3.03 18.40 15.56
N ASN A 89 -3.03 19.73 15.66
CA ASN A 89 -1.90 20.55 16.12
C ASN A 89 -0.64 20.33 15.27
N THR A 90 -0.76 19.99 13.98
CA THR A 90 0.38 19.86 13.06
C THR A 90 0.44 21.04 12.09
N THR A 91 1.64 21.60 11.87
CA THR A 91 1.86 22.62 10.85
C THR A 91 1.97 21.96 9.48
N TYR A 92 1.10 22.35 8.56
CA TYR A 92 1.14 21.93 7.16
C TYR A 92 1.80 23.01 6.31
N PRO A 93 2.70 22.68 5.36
CA PRO A 93 3.41 23.68 4.52
C PRO A 93 2.47 24.56 3.71
N THR A 94 1.34 24.00 3.28
CA THR A 94 0.23 24.71 2.64
C THR A 94 -1.10 24.11 3.07
N GLU A 95 -2.19 24.84 2.85
CA GLU A 95 -3.55 24.31 3.01
C GLU A 95 -3.83 23.12 2.08
N CYS A 96 -3.17 23.05 0.90
CA CYS A 96 -3.30 21.92 -0.01
C CYS A 96 -2.75 20.63 0.62
N ASP A 97 -1.61 20.71 1.31
CA ASP A 97 -1.04 19.56 2.01
C ASP A 97 -1.95 19.06 3.13
N LEU A 98 -2.57 19.99 3.87
CA LEU A 98 -3.58 19.64 4.88
C LEU A 98 -4.77 18.93 4.22
N LYS A 99 -5.29 19.43 3.10
CA LYS A 99 -6.41 18.80 2.37
C LYS A 99 -6.08 17.40 1.87
N ASN A 100 -4.86 17.18 1.37
CA ASN A 100 -4.40 15.85 0.99
C ASN A 100 -4.43 14.89 2.19
N LYS A 101 -4.04 15.35 3.38
CA LYS A 101 -4.13 14.54 4.61
C LYS A 101 -5.58 14.34 5.07
N ALA A 102 -6.38 15.41 5.07
CA ALA A 102 -7.79 15.41 5.49
C ALA A 102 -8.66 14.53 4.60
N CYS A 103 -8.23 14.26 3.36
CA CYS A 103 -8.88 13.29 2.51
C CYS A 103 -9.00 11.91 3.18
N ASN A 104 -8.00 11.40 3.89
CA ASN A 104 -8.13 10.15 4.67
C ASN A 104 -8.57 10.38 6.12
N ASN A 105 -8.67 11.62 6.56
CA ASN A 105 -9.07 12.01 7.91
C ASN A 105 -10.04 13.21 7.87
N PRO A 106 -11.35 12.98 7.63
CA PRO A 106 -12.31 14.06 7.38
C PRO A 106 -12.50 15.04 8.55
N SER A 107 -12.06 14.71 9.77
CA SER A 107 -12.10 15.58 10.94
C SER A 107 -10.90 16.54 11.04
N LEU A 108 -9.88 16.37 10.18
CA LEU A 108 -8.74 17.28 10.10
C LEU A 108 -9.15 18.57 9.40
N THR A 109 -9.06 19.68 10.12
CA THR A 109 -9.42 21.02 9.64
C THR A 109 -8.30 22.01 9.93
N VAL A 110 -8.32 23.16 9.26
CA VAL A 110 -7.45 24.29 9.62
C VAL A 110 -7.99 24.94 10.90
N THR A 111 -7.15 25.10 11.92
CA THR A 111 -7.47 25.84 13.15
C THR A 111 -7.00 27.29 13.10
N LYS A 112 -5.87 27.56 12.44
CA LYS A 112 -5.24 28.89 12.38
C LYS A 112 -4.38 29.03 11.13
N GLN A 113 -4.30 30.25 10.59
CA GLN A 113 -3.33 30.61 9.55
C GLN A 113 -1.93 30.76 10.15
N GLY A 114 -0.90 30.33 9.42
CA GLY A 114 0.46 30.21 9.94
C GLY A 114 0.73 28.86 10.61
N ALA A 115 1.94 28.67 11.10
CA ALA A 115 2.31 27.46 11.82
C ALA A 115 1.47 27.27 13.09
N CYS A 116 1.27 26.02 13.49
CA CYS A 116 0.74 25.74 14.82
C CYS A 116 1.64 26.34 15.89
N ASP A 117 1.01 26.72 17.00
CA ASP A 117 1.67 27.14 18.23
C ASP A 117 2.31 25.93 18.94
N ASN A 118 2.95 25.03 18.17
CA ASN A 118 3.66 23.84 18.64
C ASN A 118 4.86 24.28 19.48
N CYS A 119 4.58 24.68 20.71
CA CYS A 119 5.59 24.83 21.72
C CYS A 119 6.23 23.45 21.90
N PRO A 120 7.55 23.32 21.73
CA PRO A 120 8.23 22.13 22.18
C PRO A 120 7.86 21.84 23.64
N LYS A 121 7.22 20.70 23.90
CA LYS A 121 6.85 20.29 25.28
C LYS A 121 8.11 19.93 26.07
N ALA A 122 9.03 19.23 25.41
CA ALA A 122 10.33 18.84 25.92
C ALA A 122 11.43 19.24 24.90
N CYS A 123 12.62 19.51 25.42
CA CYS A 123 13.81 19.78 24.63
C CYS A 123 14.94 18.87 25.10
N LEU A 124 15.75 18.40 24.16
CA LEU A 124 16.99 17.70 24.48
C LEU A 124 18.01 18.73 24.99
N GLU A 125 18.80 18.34 25.99
CA GLU A 125 19.88 19.16 26.56
C GLU A 125 21.15 19.10 25.69
N ILE A 126 20.98 19.40 24.40
CA ILE A 126 22.09 19.50 23.45
C ILE A 126 22.55 20.94 23.44
N LEU A 127 23.85 21.16 23.72
CA LEU A 127 24.46 22.48 23.65
C LEU A 127 24.80 22.83 22.20
N ALA A 128 23.88 23.51 21.53
CA ALA A 128 24.00 24.00 20.16
C ALA A 128 23.44 25.43 20.09
N PRO A 129 24.17 26.41 20.67
CA PRO A 129 23.60 27.71 21.01
C PRO A 129 23.08 28.48 19.80
N VAL A 130 22.04 29.27 20.01
CA VAL A 130 21.43 30.15 19.01
C VAL A 130 21.12 31.51 19.60
N CYS A 131 21.18 32.56 18.78
CA CYS A 131 20.81 33.91 19.16
C CYS A 131 19.34 34.19 18.79
N GLY A 132 18.56 34.68 19.75
CA GLY A 132 17.19 35.16 19.55
C GLY A 132 17.12 36.64 19.17
N SER A 133 15.99 37.06 18.59
CA SER A 133 15.72 38.47 18.25
C SER A 133 15.62 39.39 19.48
N ASP A 134 15.48 38.81 20.67
CA ASP A 134 15.53 39.52 21.95
C ASP A 134 16.96 39.73 22.47
N GLY A 135 17.99 39.36 21.69
CA GLY A 135 19.39 39.46 22.07
C GLY A 135 19.84 38.42 23.09
N LYS A 136 19.02 37.41 23.40
CA LYS A 136 19.40 36.32 24.32
C LYS A 136 19.92 35.11 23.57
N THR A 137 20.90 34.44 24.19
CA THR A 137 21.39 33.14 23.73
C THR A 137 20.54 32.03 24.34
N TYR A 138 20.14 31.07 23.51
CA TYR A 138 19.41 29.87 23.92
C TYR A 138 20.28 28.64 23.71
N ASP A 139 20.21 27.65 24.61
CA ASP A 139 21.04 26.43 24.57
C ASP A 139 20.93 25.67 23.24
N ASN A 140 19.74 25.69 22.64
CA ASN A 140 19.49 25.25 21.27
C ASN A 140 18.17 25.82 20.72
N THR A 141 17.90 25.57 19.44
CA THR A 141 16.69 26.00 18.74
C THR A 141 15.39 25.54 19.43
N CYS A 142 15.37 24.38 20.07
CA CYS A 142 14.19 23.91 20.78
C CYS A 142 13.83 24.83 21.95
N PHE A 143 14.82 25.20 22.78
CA PHE A 143 14.58 26.12 23.90
C PHE A 143 14.13 27.51 23.42
N LEU A 144 14.70 28.03 22.32
CA LEU A 144 14.23 29.28 21.71
C LEU A 144 12.76 29.19 21.31
N LEU A 145 12.36 28.14 20.57
CA LEU A 145 10.99 27.95 20.12
C LEU A 145 10.01 27.74 21.29
N LYS A 146 10.45 27.03 22.33
CA LYS A 146 9.66 26.85 23.57
C LYS A 146 9.42 28.17 24.27
N THR A 147 10.43 29.04 24.37
CA THR A 147 10.27 30.38 24.95
C THR A 147 9.41 31.29 24.10
N ALA A 148 9.59 31.30 22.77
CA ALA A 148 8.78 32.08 21.84
C ALA A 148 7.30 31.72 21.95
N CYS A 149 7.03 30.42 22.10
CA CYS A 149 5.69 29.91 22.18
C CYS A 149 5.03 30.17 23.55
N ALA A 150 5.79 30.08 24.65
CA ALA A 150 5.30 30.46 25.97
C ALA A 150 5.05 31.98 26.11
N ASN A 151 5.66 32.80 25.25
CA ASN A 151 5.57 34.26 25.32
C ASN A 151 5.32 34.88 23.93
N PRO A 152 4.12 34.72 23.35
CA PRO A 152 3.81 35.22 22.01
C PRO A 152 4.00 36.73 21.84
N SER A 153 3.86 37.49 22.93
CA SER A 153 4.06 38.95 22.96
C SER A 153 5.50 39.39 22.69
N LEU A 154 6.49 38.50 22.85
CA LEU A 154 7.89 38.81 22.56
C LEU A 154 8.21 38.85 21.07
N ASN A 155 7.36 38.25 20.22
CA ASN A 155 7.62 38.06 18.79
C ASN A 155 9.05 37.54 18.53
N LEU A 156 9.45 36.56 19.34
CA LEU A 156 10.81 36.03 19.40
C LEU A 156 11.08 35.16 18.19
N THR A 157 12.14 35.49 17.44
CA THR A 157 12.58 34.75 16.25
C THR A 157 14.06 34.36 16.39
N PHE A 158 14.48 33.38 15.61
CA PHE A 158 15.90 33.04 15.45
C PHE A 158 16.65 34.15 14.68
N VAL A 159 17.85 34.52 15.13
CA VAL A 159 18.74 35.50 14.48
C VAL A 159 19.95 34.83 13.86
N SER A 160 20.72 34.06 14.64
CA SER A 160 21.95 33.43 14.17
C SER A 160 22.28 32.16 14.95
N THR A 161 23.09 31.28 14.36
CA THR A 161 23.73 30.19 15.09
C THR A 161 24.84 30.75 15.99
N GLY A 162 25.11 30.08 17.11
CA GLY A 162 26.04 30.55 18.13
C GLY A 162 25.39 31.50 19.13
N SER A 163 26.17 31.91 20.13
CA SER A 163 25.73 32.88 21.13
C SER A 163 25.52 34.27 20.52
N CYS A 164 24.61 35.05 21.10
CA CYS A 164 24.49 36.46 20.75
C CYS A 164 25.80 37.18 21.07
N THR A 165 26.33 37.88 20.08
CA THR A 165 27.38 38.87 20.30
C THR A 165 26.68 40.11 20.87
N ASN A 166 26.88 40.40 22.16
CA ASN A 166 26.39 41.65 22.74
C ASN A 166 27.05 42.83 22.01
N GLY A 167 26.41 43.30 20.96
CA GLY A 167 26.85 44.44 20.19
C GLY A 167 26.46 45.71 20.91
N ASN A 168 27.44 46.36 21.54
CA ASN A 168 27.41 47.81 21.57
C ASN A 168 27.21 48.31 20.12
N ASN A 169 26.02 48.85 19.89
CA ASN A 169 25.62 49.79 18.85
C ASN A 169 25.40 49.28 17.41
N THR A 170 24.22 49.66 16.93
CA THR A 170 23.69 49.70 15.56
C THR A 170 24.71 49.56 14.42
N THR A 171 24.53 48.54 13.58
CA THR A 171 24.75 48.68 12.15
C THR A 171 23.86 47.67 11.43
N THR A 172 22.87 48.20 10.72
CA THR A 172 22.20 47.57 9.60
C THR A 172 23.27 46.99 8.66
N THR A 173 23.48 45.68 8.71
CA THR A 173 24.12 44.98 7.59
C THR A 173 23.05 44.12 6.93
N ALA A 174 22.71 44.58 5.72
CA ALA A 174 21.99 43.86 4.70
C ALA A 174 22.55 42.43 4.54
N PRO A 175 21.74 41.48 4.04
CA PRO A 175 22.16 40.09 3.89
C PRO A 175 23.36 40.00 2.93
N PRO A 176 24.36 39.12 3.19
CA PRO A 176 25.33 38.81 2.16
C PRO A 176 24.61 38.06 1.04
N SER A 177 24.35 38.80 -0.03
CA SER A 177 24.09 38.22 -1.34
C SER A 177 25.37 37.53 -1.81
N GLY A 178 25.22 36.27 -2.24
CA GLY A 178 26.19 35.62 -3.11
C GLY A 178 27.38 34.97 -2.41
N THR A 179 27.22 33.70 -2.04
CA THR A 179 28.31 32.75 -2.28
C THR A 179 27.69 31.48 -2.87
N THR A 180 28.07 31.23 -4.11
CA THR A 180 27.79 30.01 -4.88
C THR A 180 28.19 28.78 -4.08
N LEU A 181 27.25 27.85 -3.90
CA LEU A 181 27.53 26.51 -3.39
C LEU A 181 28.31 25.73 -4.47
N PRO A 182 29.48 25.12 -4.17
CA PRO A 182 30.07 24.11 -5.05
C PRO A 182 29.28 22.80 -4.95
N PRO A 183 29.26 21.97 -6.01
CA PRO A 183 28.58 20.69 -5.98
C PRO A 183 29.51 19.67 -5.32
N SER A 184 29.17 19.23 -4.12
CA SER A 184 29.72 17.98 -3.59
C SER A 184 28.56 17.14 -3.10
N GLY A 185 28.20 16.19 -3.94
CA GLY A 185 27.46 15.02 -3.52
C GLY A 185 28.21 14.37 -2.37
N THR A 186 27.47 14.13 -1.30
CA THR A 186 27.75 13.01 -0.42
C THR A 186 26.44 12.27 -0.34
N THR A 187 26.41 11.16 -1.08
CA THR A 187 25.47 10.07 -0.94
C THR A 187 25.20 9.83 0.55
N LEU A 188 23.95 10.03 0.96
CA LEU A 188 23.47 9.50 2.23
C LEU A 188 23.66 7.97 2.17
N PRO A 189 24.21 7.33 3.21
CA PRO A 189 24.33 5.87 3.25
C PRO A 189 22.94 5.24 3.15
N PRO A 190 22.80 4.07 2.50
CA PRO A 190 21.55 3.32 2.58
C PRO A 190 21.39 2.90 4.03
N THR A 191 20.38 3.42 4.72
CA THR A 191 19.90 2.81 5.96
C THR A 191 19.31 1.45 5.58
N THR A 192 20.15 0.41 5.66
CA THR A 192 19.69 -0.97 5.75
C THR A 192 18.94 -1.12 7.06
N SER A 193 17.64 -0.84 7.03
CA SER A 193 16.71 -1.55 7.92
C SER A 193 16.65 -2.97 7.39
N GLY A 194 17.48 -3.83 7.97
CA GLY A 194 17.33 -5.27 7.86
C GLY A 194 16.01 -5.65 8.48
N ASN A 195 14.98 -5.75 7.63
CA ASN A 195 13.82 -6.56 7.95
C ASN A 195 14.25 -8.03 7.88
N PRO A 196 14.09 -8.85 8.92
CA PRO A 196 14.21 -10.28 8.79
C PRO A 196 13.15 -10.74 7.77
N SER A 197 13.61 -11.29 6.65
CA SER A 197 12.79 -12.18 5.85
C SER A 197 12.40 -13.37 6.73
N THR A 198 11.16 -13.37 7.22
CA THR A 198 10.43 -14.62 7.44
C THR A 198 9.31 -14.66 6.41
N THR A 199 9.62 -15.36 5.33
CA THR A 199 8.69 -15.88 4.34
C THR A 199 7.53 -16.58 5.03
N THR A 200 6.36 -15.94 5.10
CA THR A 200 5.09 -16.64 5.34
C THR A 200 4.34 -16.73 4.03
N THR A 201 4.59 -17.85 3.37
CA THR A 201 3.74 -18.44 2.31
C THR A 201 2.27 -18.43 2.72
N PRO A 202 1.33 -18.03 1.84
CA PRO A 202 -0.06 -18.47 1.95
C PRO A 202 -0.12 -20.00 1.78
N PRO A 203 -0.97 -20.72 2.53
CA PRO A 203 -1.04 -22.17 2.45
C PRO A 203 -1.53 -22.60 1.07
N THR A 204 -0.69 -23.31 0.33
CA THR A 204 -1.09 -24.23 -0.72
C THR A 204 -1.76 -25.44 -0.07
N THR A 205 -3.06 -25.37 0.19
CA THR A 205 -3.88 -26.59 0.40
C THR A 205 -4.56 -26.93 -0.91
N LYS A 206 -3.83 -27.71 -1.71
CA LYS A 206 -4.36 -28.63 -2.71
C LYS A 206 -5.35 -29.59 -2.02
N PRO A 207 -6.60 -29.76 -2.49
CA PRO A 207 -7.30 -31.02 -2.28
C PRO A 207 -6.62 -32.07 -3.15
N ALA A 208 -5.98 -33.04 -2.51
CA ALA A 208 -5.58 -34.26 -3.17
C ALA A 208 -6.84 -35.00 -3.61
N SER A 209 -7.08 -35.05 -4.92
CA SER A 209 -7.79 -36.16 -5.52
C SER A 209 -6.83 -37.35 -5.58
N SER A 210 -7.15 -38.41 -4.85
CA SER A 210 -6.83 -39.77 -5.27
C SER A 210 -8.02 -40.63 -4.89
N ALA A 211 -8.60 -41.21 -5.94
CA ALA A 211 -9.73 -42.11 -5.91
C ALA A 211 -9.40 -43.46 -5.25
N THR A 212 -10.42 -44.34 -5.32
CA THR A 212 -10.48 -45.78 -4.98
C THR A 212 -10.84 -46.02 -3.51
N THR A 213 -11.98 -46.63 -3.14
CA THR A 213 -12.54 -47.90 -3.63
C THR A 213 -13.98 -48.10 -3.08
N ALA A 214 -14.77 -48.95 -3.76
CA ALA A 214 -15.98 -49.68 -3.29
C ALA A 214 -17.29 -48.86 -3.16
N MET A 215 -18.17 -48.94 -4.16
CA MET A 215 -19.23 -49.96 -4.34
C MET A 215 -20.48 -49.69 -3.48
N LEU A 216 -21.44 -49.03 -4.13
CA LEU A 216 -22.83 -49.47 -4.32
C LEU A 216 -23.62 -49.96 -3.09
N SER A 217 -24.57 -49.17 -2.63
CA SER A 217 -25.83 -49.69 -2.09
C SER A 217 -26.87 -48.58 -2.00
N LEU A 218 -27.82 -48.57 -2.93
CA LEU A 218 -29.22 -48.20 -2.70
C LEU A 218 -30.06 -48.75 -3.85
N MET A 219 -31.20 -49.35 -3.48
CA MET A 219 -32.36 -49.76 -4.29
C MET A 219 -32.48 -51.26 -4.61
N SER A 220 -33.16 -51.94 -3.67
CA SER A 220 -34.41 -52.71 -3.87
C SER A 220 -34.50 -53.74 -5.01
N ALA A 221 -34.72 -55.01 -4.64
CA ALA A 221 -35.92 -55.74 -5.03
C ALA A 221 -35.97 -57.11 -4.32
N ALA A 222 -37.09 -57.37 -3.66
CA ALA A 222 -37.52 -58.72 -3.33
C ALA A 222 -37.89 -59.46 -4.63
N ALA A 223 -37.34 -60.66 -4.84
CA ALA A 223 -37.98 -61.72 -5.62
C ALA A 223 -37.19 -63.04 -5.59
N ILE A 224 -37.81 -64.06 -5.00
CA ILE A 224 -38.04 -65.39 -5.60
C ILE A 224 -36.97 -66.49 -5.45
N ALA A 225 -37.42 -67.54 -4.75
CA ALA A 225 -37.18 -68.99 -4.91
C ALA A 225 -35.75 -69.51 -4.74
N ILE A 226 -35.51 -70.36 -3.73
CA ILE A 226 -35.69 -71.82 -3.82
C ILE A 226 -35.03 -72.34 -5.10
N THR A 227 -33.91 -73.07 -5.01
CA THR A 227 -33.86 -74.54 -5.14
C THR A 227 -32.40 -75.04 -5.15
N TYR A 228 -32.17 -76.23 -4.59
CA TYR A 228 -31.04 -77.17 -4.79
C TYR A 228 -29.76 -77.07 -3.92
N MET A 229 -29.69 -78.06 -3.00
CA MET A 229 -28.56 -78.97 -2.75
C MET A 229 -27.38 -78.47 -1.92
N LEU A 230 -27.48 -78.60 -0.60
CA LEU A 230 -26.97 -79.74 0.20
C LEU A 230 -27.24 -79.48 1.69
#